data_AF-A0A3D3DIV8-F1
#
_entry.id   AF-A0A3D3DIV8-F1
#
_cell.length_a   1.000
_cell.length_b   1.000
_cell.length_c   1.000
_cell.angle_alpha   90.00
_cell.angle_beta   90.00
_cell.angle_gamma   90.00
#
_symmetry.space_group_name_H-M   'P 1'
#
loop_
_entity.id
_entity.type
_entity.pdbx_description
1 polymer ?
#
loop_
_entity_poly.entity_id
_entity_poly.type
_entity_poly.pdbx_seq_one_letter_code
_entity_poly.pdbx_strand_id
1 'polypeptide(L)'
;PPTPAHQPAAPAPSGPLQQSLARVRADLAAIQANSPVTVTQKQQLAKDLLACAQGASKPSAATVAALADSLVSALAQKPLPEASRQRLVSDLAAVLNPANLPPAQMQAIYNDIQAIFQANGLPRTEAVKLADQARAIAAETRR
;
A
#
# COMPACT_ATOMS: atom_id res chain seq x y z
N PRO A 1 -8.63 50.27 2.51
CA PRO A 1 -8.87 48.94 1.91
C PRO A 1 -8.42 47.80 2.84
N PRO A 2 -9.31 46.92 3.32
CA PRO A 2 -8.89 45.78 4.13
C PRO A 2 -8.50 44.60 3.23
N THR A 3 -7.33 44.04 3.50
CA THR A 3 -6.79 42.82 2.88
C THR A 3 -7.62 41.60 3.30
N PRO A 4 -7.95 40.64 2.41
CA PRO A 4 -8.62 39.42 2.82
C PRO A 4 -7.65 38.52 3.58
N ALA A 5 -8.02 38.11 4.79
CA ALA A 5 -7.31 37.11 5.56
C ALA A 5 -7.31 35.76 4.81
N HIS A 6 -6.14 35.17 4.63
CA HIS A 6 -5.98 33.77 4.21
C HIS A 6 -6.56 32.86 5.30
N GLN A 7 -7.79 32.40 5.09
CA GLN A 7 -8.36 31.27 5.82
C GLN A 7 -7.49 30.03 5.53
N PRO A 8 -7.14 29.20 6.53
CA PRO A 8 -6.49 27.93 6.26
C PRO A 8 -7.45 27.09 5.41
N ALA A 9 -7.01 26.72 4.21
CA ALA A 9 -7.78 25.87 3.32
C ALA A 9 -8.20 24.61 4.08
N ALA A 10 -9.51 24.45 4.30
CA ALA A 10 -10.06 23.18 4.76
C ALA A 10 -9.53 22.08 3.82
N PRO A 11 -9.05 20.94 4.34
CA PRO A 11 -8.66 19.85 3.46
C PRO A 11 -9.87 19.52 2.60
N ALA A 12 -9.69 19.52 1.28
CA ALA A 12 -10.67 19.00 0.34
C ALA A 12 -11.24 17.69 0.89
N PRO A 13 -12.52 17.33 0.63
CA PRO A 13 -13.05 16.06 1.10
C PRO A 13 -12.21 14.95 0.50
N SER A 14 -11.23 14.48 1.27
CA SER A 14 -10.38 13.37 0.90
C SER A 14 -11.32 12.20 0.77
N GLY A 15 -11.56 11.72 -0.45
CA GLY A 15 -12.46 10.61 -0.68
C GLY A 15 -12.08 9.42 0.22
N PRO A 16 -13.01 8.49 0.50
CA PRO A 16 -12.78 7.36 1.39
C PRO A 16 -11.52 6.54 1.02
N LEU A 17 -11.15 6.48 -0.26
CA LEU A 17 -9.88 5.93 -0.73
C LEU A 17 -8.67 6.69 -0.18
N GLN A 18 -8.64 8.02 -0.31
CA GLN A 18 -7.50 8.85 0.10
C GLN A 18 -7.27 8.79 1.61
N GLN A 19 -8.33 8.71 2.41
CA GLN A 19 -8.21 8.45 3.85
C GLN A 19 -7.62 7.08 4.15
N SER A 20 -8.05 6.05 3.42
CA SER A 20 -7.55 4.69 3.59
C SER A 20 -6.06 4.58 3.17
N LEU A 21 -5.67 5.22 2.08
CA LEU A 21 -4.25 5.31 1.67
C LEU A 21 -3.39 6.07 2.68
N ALA A 22 -3.93 7.13 3.28
CA ALA A 22 -3.24 7.86 4.34
C ALA A 22 -3.02 6.97 5.58
N ARG A 23 -3.99 6.12 5.94
CA ARG A 23 -3.86 5.11 7.01
C ARG A 23 -2.82 4.06 6.66
N VAL A 24 -2.90 3.42 5.49
CA VAL A 24 -1.89 2.45 5.02
C VAL A 24 -0.48 3.06 5.09
N ARG A 25 -0.31 4.32 4.65
CA ARG A 25 0.99 5.00 4.74
C ARG A 25 1.46 5.18 6.19
N ALA A 26 0.56 5.51 7.11
CA ALA A 26 0.86 5.64 8.53
C ALA A 26 1.21 4.28 9.16
N ASP A 27 0.47 3.22 8.84
CA ASP A 27 0.77 1.85 9.28
C ASP A 27 2.16 1.41 8.82
N LEU A 28 2.49 1.65 7.54
CA LEU A 28 3.81 1.34 6.99
C LEU A 28 4.93 2.18 7.64
N ALA A 29 4.63 3.41 8.09
CA ALA A 29 5.57 4.28 8.77
C ALA A 29 5.76 3.93 10.26
N ALA A 30 4.72 3.36 10.88
CA ALA A 30 4.76 2.91 12.27
C ALA A 30 5.65 1.66 12.46
N ILE A 31 5.85 0.89 11.40
CA ILE A 31 6.73 -0.30 11.44
C ILE A 31 8.18 0.16 11.45
N GLN A 32 8.83 -0.05 12.59
CA GLN A 32 10.22 0.27 12.80
C GLN A 32 11.11 -0.97 12.64
N ALA A 33 12.34 -0.76 12.15
CA ALA A 33 13.35 -1.80 12.08
C ALA A 33 13.58 -2.41 13.47
N ASN A 34 13.72 -3.73 13.57
CA ASN A 34 13.99 -4.44 14.82
C ASN A 34 12.90 -4.29 15.90
N SER A 35 11.74 -3.74 15.57
CA SER A 35 10.59 -3.71 16.49
C SER A 35 9.72 -4.94 16.26
N PRO A 36 9.26 -5.60 17.34
CA PRO A 36 8.31 -6.70 17.22
C PRO A 36 7.02 -6.16 16.63
N VAL A 37 6.74 -6.59 15.41
CA VAL A 37 5.46 -6.31 14.77
C VAL A 37 4.37 -6.99 15.58
N THR A 38 3.43 -6.21 16.08
CA THR A 38 2.27 -6.76 16.77
C THR A 38 1.26 -7.34 15.79
N VAL A 39 0.55 -8.39 16.21
CA VAL A 39 -0.57 -8.95 15.44
C VAL A 39 -1.59 -7.87 15.09
N THR A 40 -1.80 -6.90 15.99
CA THR A 40 -2.64 -5.72 15.77
C THR A 40 -2.18 -4.87 14.58
N GLN A 41 -0.88 -4.60 14.42
CA GLN A 41 -0.37 -3.84 13.27
C GLN A 41 -0.62 -4.56 11.95
N LYS A 42 -0.41 -5.88 11.91
CA LYS A 42 -0.70 -6.70 10.72
C LYS A 42 -2.18 -6.66 10.36
N GLN A 43 -3.06 -6.80 11.36
CA GLN A 43 -4.51 -6.75 11.17
C GLN A 43 -4.99 -5.36 10.74
N GLN A 44 -4.45 -4.28 11.31
CA GLN A 44 -4.77 -2.91 10.89
C GLN A 44 -4.37 -2.68 9.45
N LEU A 45 -3.12 -2.96 9.09
CA LEU A 45 -2.65 -2.82 7.70
C LEU A 45 -3.54 -3.61 6.72
N ALA A 46 -3.89 -4.86 7.05
CA ALA A 46 -4.78 -5.65 6.20
C ALA A 46 -6.18 -5.03 6.04
N LYS A 47 -6.75 -4.48 7.13
CA LYS A 47 -8.04 -3.78 7.08
C LYS A 47 -7.97 -2.49 6.27
N ASP A 48 -6.90 -1.72 6.40
CA ASP A 48 -6.72 -0.47 5.66
C ASP A 48 -6.45 -0.73 4.16
N LEU A 49 -5.74 -1.81 3.81
CA LEU A 49 -5.63 -2.28 2.44
C LEU A 49 -6.98 -2.73 1.87
N LEU A 50 -7.77 -3.50 2.62
CA LEU A 50 -9.13 -3.88 2.21
C LEU A 50 -10.03 -2.66 2.00
N ALA A 51 -9.89 -1.62 2.84
CA ALA A 51 -10.64 -0.38 2.71
C ALA A 51 -10.24 0.43 1.46
N CYS A 52 -8.99 0.28 0.99
CA CYS A 52 -8.52 0.86 -0.26
C CYS A 52 -9.10 0.16 -1.50
N ALA A 53 -9.54 -1.10 -1.41
CA ALA A 53 -10.26 -1.76 -2.51
C ALA A 53 -11.69 -1.21 -2.62
N GLN A 54 -11.86 -0.19 -3.46
CA GLN A 54 -13.17 0.41 -3.77
C GLN A 54 -13.75 -0.11 -5.11
N GLY A 55 -13.07 -1.04 -5.76
CA GLY A 55 -13.54 -1.71 -6.97
C GLY A 55 -14.80 -2.55 -6.77
N ALA A 56 -15.43 -2.94 -7.88
CA ALA A 56 -16.63 -3.77 -7.89
C ALA A 56 -16.40 -5.12 -7.20
N SER A 57 -15.21 -5.69 -7.38
CA SER A 57 -14.75 -6.90 -6.69
C SER A 57 -13.76 -6.54 -5.61
N LYS A 58 -14.02 -7.03 -4.40
CA LYS A 58 -13.11 -6.89 -3.25
C LYS A 58 -12.20 -8.10 -3.18
N PRO A 59 -10.90 -7.91 -2.88
CA PRO A 59 -9.98 -9.03 -2.71
C PRO A 59 -10.35 -9.80 -1.43
N SER A 60 -9.95 -11.06 -1.37
CA SER A 60 -10.19 -11.89 -0.19
C SER A 60 -9.36 -11.40 0.99
N ALA A 61 -9.93 -11.44 2.19
CA ALA A 61 -9.22 -11.05 3.42
C ALA A 61 -7.93 -11.87 3.63
N ALA A 62 -7.92 -13.14 3.22
CA ALA A 62 -6.74 -14.00 3.29
C ALA A 62 -5.59 -13.49 2.40
N THR A 63 -5.88 -13.09 1.16
CA THR A 63 -4.87 -12.59 0.21
C THR A 63 -4.29 -11.26 0.69
N VAL A 64 -5.15 -10.35 1.17
CA VAL A 64 -4.70 -9.07 1.72
C VAL A 64 -3.90 -9.26 3.01
N ALA A 65 -4.31 -10.18 3.88
CA ALA A 65 -3.56 -10.51 5.09
C ALA A 65 -2.18 -11.09 4.78
N ALA A 66 -2.05 -11.94 3.76
CA ALA A 66 -0.76 -12.49 3.33
C ALA A 66 0.19 -11.40 2.82
N LEU A 67 -0.33 -10.46 2.01
CA LEU A 67 0.44 -9.29 1.58
C LEU A 67 0.84 -8.41 2.76
N ALA A 68 -0.09 -8.08 3.65
CA ALA A 68 0.18 -7.27 4.84
C ALA A 68 1.26 -7.92 5.72
N ASP A 69 1.16 -9.23 5.97
CA ASP A 69 2.17 -9.97 6.73
C ASP A 69 3.57 -9.89 6.10
N SER A 70 3.65 -10.02 4.77
CA SER A 70 4.91 -9.95 4.04
C SER A 70 5.48 -8.53 4.00
N LEU A 71 4.63 -7.51 3.82
CA LEU A 71 5.01 -6.09 3.87
C LEU A 71 5.61 -5.75 5.22
N VAL A 72 4.92 -6.19 6.28
CA VAL A 72 5.32 -5.86 7.63
C VAL A 72 6.59 -6.61 8.04
N SER A 73 6.75 -7.86 7.62
CA SER A 73 7.98 -8.62 7.82
C SER A 73 9.17 -8.00 7.08
N ALA A 74 8.95 -7.52 5.84
CA ALA A 74 9.97 -6.80 5.09
C ALA A 74 10.37 -5.48 5.76
N LEU A 75 9.39 -4.69 6.22
CA LEU A 75 9.61 -3.41 6.91
C LEU A 75 10.26 -3.57 8.28
N ALA A 76 9.95 -4.63 9.01
CA ALA A 76 10.58 -4.94 10.29
C ALA A 76 12.07 -5.29 10.15
N GLN A 77 12.46 -5.89 9.01
CA GLN A 77 13.87 -6.08 8.67
C GLN A 77 14.53 -4.77 8.26
N LYS A 78 13.90 -4.05 7.32
CA LYS A 78 14.39 -2.75 6.86
C LYS A 78 13.22 -1.82 6.52
N PRO A 79 13.05 -0.70 7.24
CA PRO A 79 11.99 0.24 6.96
C PRO A 79 12.26 0.97 5.64
N LEU A 80 11.19 1.16 4.87
CA LEU A 80 11.25 1.91 3.62
C LEU A 80 11.41 3.42 3.89
N PRO A 81 12.24 4.13 3.11
CA PRO A 81 12.27 5.58 3.16
C PRO A 81 10.93 6.16 2.69
N GLU A 82 10.64 7.39 3.09
CA GLU A 82 9.34 8.02 2.83
C GLU A 82 8.96 8.03 1.34
N ALA A 83 9.91 8.37 0.45
CA ALA A 83 9.68 8.38 -0.99
C ALA A 83 9.29 7.00 -1.54
N SER A 84 9.93 5.93 -1.07
CA SER A 84 9.62 4.54 -1.46
C SER A 84 8.27 4.10 -0.91
N ARG A 85 7.95 4.47 0.34
CA ARG A 85 6.65 4.19 0.96
C ARG A 85 5.51 4.89 0.22
N GLN A 86 5.71 6.13 -0.22
CA GLN A 86 4.71 6.84 -1.03
C GLN A 86 4.45 6.19 -2.39
N ARG A 87 5.52 5.74 -3.06
CA ARG A 87 5.37 4.94 -4.30
C ARG A 87 4.62 3.65 -4.03
N LEU A 88 5.07 2.86 -3.04
CA LEU A 88 4.41 1.61 -2.65
C LEU A 88 2.91 1.78 -2.37
N VAL A 89 2.52 2.82 -1.62
CA VAL A 89 1.09 3.10 -1.34
C VAL A 89 0.32 3.40 -2.62
N SER A 90 0.93 4.11 -3.58
CA SER A 90 0.32 4.42 -4.87
C SER A 90 0.20 3.17 -5.74
N ASP A 91 1.22 2.31 -5.76
CA ASP A 91 1.22 1.02 -6.42
C ASP A 91 0.15 0.07 -5.85
N LEU A 92 0.05 0.00 -4.51
CA LEU A 92 -0.98 -0.80 -3.85
C LEU A 92 -2.39 -0.29 -4.13
N ALA A 93 -2.59 1.03 -4.17
CA ALA A 93 -3.87 1.63 -4.57
C ALA A 93 -4.29 1.16 -5.97
N ALA A 94 -3.33 1.12 -6.90
CA ALA A 94 -3.51 0.71 -8.28
C ALA A 94 -3.82 -0.80 -8.39
N VAL A 95 -3.13 -1.64 -7.60
CA VAL A 95 -3.38 -3.08 -7.49
C VAL A 95 -4.76 -3.39 -6.91
N LEU A 96 -5.18 -2.65 -5.89
CA LEU A 96 -6.47 -2.81 -5.22
C LEU A 96 -7.63 -2.27 -6.06
N ASN A 97 -7.35 -1.39 -7.03
CA ASN A 97 -8.35 -0.80 -7.93
C ASN A 97 -7.91 -0.90 -9.40
N PRO A 98 -7.80 -2.10 -9.96
CA PRO A 98 -7.24 -2.32 -11.29
C PRO A 98 -8.23 -2.15 -12.45
N ALA A 99 -9.50 -1.79 -12.16
CA ALA A 99 -10.62 -1.81 -13.11
C ALA A 99 -10.34 -1.04 -14.41
N ASN A 100 -9.49 -0.01 -14.37
CA ASN A 100 -9.13 0.81 -15.52
C ASN A 100 -7.65 0.73 -15.93
N LEU A 101 -6.85 -0.14 -15.30
CA LEU A 101 -5.41 -0.18 -15.56
C LEU A 101 -5.06 -1.13 -16.70
N PRO A 102 -4.30 -0.67 -17.71
CA PRO A 102 -3.83 -1.55 -18.76
C PRO A 102 -2.85 -2.61 -18.20
N PRO A 103 -2.79 -3.81 -18.79
CA PRO A 103 -1.94 -4.90 -18.30
C PRO A 103 -0.45 -4.50 -18.25
N ALA A 104 0.02 -3.68 -19.18
CA ALA A 104 1.38 -3.15 -19.17
C ALA A 104 1.67 -2.29 -17.93
N GLN A 105 0.71 -1.48 -17.49
CA GLN A 105 0.85 -0.64 -16.30
C GLN A 105 0.79 -1.45 -15.02
N MET A 106 -0.08 -2.47 -14.96
CA MET A 106 -0.08 -3.45 -13.86
C MET A 106 1.25 -4.17 -13.73
N GLN A 107 1.85 -4.57 -14.85
CA GLN A 107 3.16 -5.21 -14.83
C GLN A 107 4.28 -4.26 -14.38
N ALA A 108 4.21 -2.97 -14.76
CA ALA A 108 5.11 -1.95 -14.25
C ALA A 108 4.97 -1.76 -12.73
N ILE A 109 3.73 -1.75 -12.21
CA ILE A 109 3.45 -1.66 -10.76
C ILE A 109 4.08 -2.84 -10.00
N TYR A 110 3.90 -4.08 -10.48
CA TYR A 110 4.54 -5.24 -9.85
C TYR A 110 6.06 -5.13 -9.86
N ASN A 111 6.63 -4.65 -10.97
CA ASN A 111 8.07 -4.43 -11.07
C ASN A 111 8.57 -3.33 -10.11
N ASP A 112 7.82 -2.23 -9.96
CA ASP A 112 8.16 -1.14 -9.04
C ASP A 112 8.10 -1.61 -7.58
N ILE A 113 7.06 -2.37 -7.20
CA ILE A 113 7.00 -3.01 -5.87
C ILE A 113 8.26 -3.85 -5.63
N GLN A 114 8.64 -4.72 -6.57
CA GLN A 114 9.87 -5.51 -6.42
C GLN A 114 11.12 -4.63 -6.32
N ALA A 115 11.21 -3.57 -7.13
CA ALA A 115 12.34 -2.67 -7.17
C ALA A 115 12.48 -1.86 -5.88
N ILE A 116 11.37 -1.39 -5.31
CA ILE A 116 11.32 -0.66 -4.03
C ILE A 116 11.96 -1.51 -2.91
N PHE A 117 11.53 -2.76 -2.80
CA PHE A 117 12.04 -3.64 -1.74
C PHE A 117 13.48 -4.10 -2.00
N GLN A 118 13.84 -4.40 -3.26
CA GLN A 118 15.22 -4.75 -3.61
C GLN A 118 16.19 -3.59 -3.38
N ALA A 119 15.82 -2.36 -3.75
CA ALA A 119 16.61 -1.16 -3.50
C ALA A 119 16.80 -0.88 -2.01
N ASN A 120 15.85 -1.33 -1.18
CA ASN A 120 15.93 -1.23 0.28
C ASN A 120 16.79 -2.35 0.91
N GLY A 121 17.20 -3.35 0.12
CA GLY A 121 18.05 -4.46 0.54
C GLY A 121 17.28 -5.74 0.88
N LEU A 122 15.99 -5.83 0.57
CA LEU A 122 15.22 -7.07 0.70
C LEU A 122 15.70 -8.09 -0.35
N PRO A 123 15.89 -9.37 0.01
CA PRO A 123 16.28 -10.39 -0.96
C PRO A 123 15.24 -10.51 -2.08
N ARG A 124 15.73 -10.71 -3.31
CA ARG A 124 14.88 -10.79 -4.51
C ARG A 124 13.74 -11.80 -4.37
N THR A 125 13.97 -12.94 -3.72
CA THR A 125 12.93 -13.96 -3.49
C THR A 125 11.74 -13.41 -2.70
N GLU A 126 12.00 -12.61 -1.65
CA GLU A 126 10.94 -12.01 -0.83
C GLU A 126 10.26 -10.85 -1.57
N ALA A 127 11.03 -10.04 -2.31
CA ALA A 127 10.47 -8.99 -3.15
C ALA A 127 9.56 -9.55 -4.26
N VAL A 128 9.95 -10.66 -4.90
CA VAL A 128 9.13 -11.39 -5.87
C VAL A 128 7.84 -11.89 -5.22
N LYS A 129 7.91 -12.47 -4.01
CA LYS A 129 6.72 -12.93 -3.27
C LYS A 129 5.72 -11.80 -3.01
N LEU A 130 6.20 -10.62 -2.60
CA LEU A 130 5.37 -9.43 -2.40
C LEU A 130 4.65 -9.01 -3.69
N ALA A 131 5.34 -8.99 -4.82
CA ALA A 131 4.75 -8.64 -6.09
C ALA A 131 3.76 -9.70 -6.61
N ASP A 132 4.01 -10.98 -6.35
CA ASP A 132 3.07 -12.07 -6.66
C ASP A 132 1.79 -11.97 -5.82
N GLN A 133 1.91 -11.66 -4.53
CA GLN A 133 0.75 -11.39 -3.67
C GLN A 133 -0.05 -10.18 -4.14
N ALA A 134 0.64 -9.09 -4.53
CA ALA A 134 -0.03 -7.94 -5.13
C ALA A 134 -0.76 -8.34 -6.42
N ARG A 135 -0.13 -9.16 -7.27
CA ARG A 135 -0.77 -9.71 -8.48
C ARG A 135 -2.00 -10.57 -8.16
N ALA A 136 -1.98 -11.36 -7.09
CA ALA A 136 -3.12 -12.15 -6.66
C ALA A 136 -4.30 -11.25 -6.25
N ILE A 137 -4.05 -10.19 -5.46
CA ILE A 137 -5.07 -9.20 -5.08
C ILE A 137 -5.68 -8.57 -6.32
N ALA A 138 -4.83 -8.12 -7.25
CA ALA A 138 -5.24 -7.54 -8.52
C ALA A 138 -6.11 -8.49 -9.36
N ALA A 139 -5.79 -9.79 -9.36
CA ALA A 139 -6.57 -10.78 -10.08
C ALA A 139 -7.96 -10.97 -9.44
N GLU A 140 -8.07 -10.89 -8.12
CA GLU A 140 -9.35 -10.95 -7.40
C GLU A 140 -10.20 -9.68 -7.61
N THR A 141 -9.59 -8.50 -7.57
CA THR A 141 -10.29 -7.22 -7.74
C THR A 141 -10.68 -6.91 -9.19
N ARG A 142 -10.14 -7.66 -10.16
CA ARG A 142 -10.52 -7.60 -11.59
C ARG A 142 -11.68 -8.51 -11.98
N ARG A 143 -12.08 -9.45 -11.12
CA ARG A 143 -13.23 -10.32 -11.40
C ARG A 143 -14.52 -9.53 -11.47
#